data_AF-A0A517QWX9-F1
#
_entry.id   AF-A0A517QWX9-F1
#
_cell.length_a   1.000
_cell.length_b   1.000
_cell.length_c   1.000
_cell.angle_alpha   90.00
_cell.angle_beta   90.00
_cell.angle_gamma   90.00
#
_symmetry.space_group_name_H-M   'P 1'
#
loop_
_entity.id
_entity.type
_entity.pdbx_description
1 polymer ?
#
loop_
_entity_poly.entity_id
_entity_poly.type
_entity_poly.pdbx_seq_one_letter_code
_entity_poly.pdbx_strand_id
1 'polypeptide(L)'
;MLVVTATVSRNRTGRGDPAEMLRDHRRAFVREVARQVLERTISRHPVDTARSRAAWVKGLLELGGTLPPGWQGSNAEGRAVEEGLAAGEVHEFDDGDLTEIEIINGVPYVGHLEYGTANAPEFAMVRGALAEVVGSIS
;
A
#
# COMPACT_ATOMS: atom_id res chain seq x y z
N MET A 1 -7.73 11.07 -2.31
CA MET A 1 -7.51 10.26 -1.09
C MET A 1 -7.89 8.83 -1.44
N LEU A 2 -6.91 7.94 -1.48
CA LEU A 2 -7.14 6.53 -1.73
C LEU A 2 -6.69 5.76 -0.50
N VAL A 3 -7.57 4.88 -0.02
CA VAL A 3 -7.37 4.08 1.19
C VAL A 3 -7.28 2.62 0.78
N VAL A 4 -6.20 1.95 1.18
CA VAL A 4 -6.10 0.48 1.12
C VAL A 4 -6.36 -0.04 2.51
N THR A 5 -7.39 -0.87 2.66
CA THR A 5 -7.77 -1.54 3.90
C THR A 5 -7.62 -3.04 3.73
N ALA A 6 -6.81 -3.68 4.57
CA ALA A 6 -6.71 -5.13 4.66
C ALA A 6 -7.23 -5.59 6.03
N THR A 7 -8.26 -6.44 6.02
CA THR A 7 -9.01 -6.84 7.22
C THR A 7 -9.03 -8.37 7.30
N VAL A 8 -8.59 -8.92 8.43
CA VAL A 8 -8.76 -10.34 8.74
C VAL A 8 -9.43 -10.48 10.10
N SER A 9 -10.47 -11.31 10.17
CA SER A 9 -11.26 -11.56 11.38
C SER A 9 -11.25 -13.06 11.72
N ARG A 10 -11.23 -13.38 13.01
CA ARG A 10 -11.14 -14.76 13.52
C ARG A 10 -12.33 -15.65 13.14
N ASN A 11 -12.05 -16.94 12.88
CA ASN A 11 -13.01 -18.05 12.96
C ASN A 11 -12.53 -19.02 14.07
N ARG A 12 -13.37 -19.33 15.06
CA ARG A 12 -12.99 -19.93 16.35
C ARG A 12 -12.54 -21.40 16.27
N THR A 13 -11.34 -21.74 16.80
CA THR A 13 -11.02 -23.07 17.39
C THR A 13 -9.76 -22.98 18.32
N GLY A 14 -9.78 -23.66 19.49
CA GLY A 14 -8.74 -23.64 20.58
C GLY A 14 -7.49 -24.51 20.33
N ARG A 15 -6.48 -24.73 21.20
CA ARG A 15 -6.18 -24.51 22.65
C ARG A 15 -4.62 -24.45 22.83
N GLY A 16 -4.13 -23.50 23.66
CA GLY A 16 -2.71 -23.21 24.00
C GLY A 16 -2.26 -21.84 23.48
N ASP A 17 -2.19 -20.78 24.31
CA ASP A 17 -2.62 -19.39 23.95
C ASP A 17 -2.71 -19.09 22.44
N PRO A 18 -3.69 -19.70 21.74
CA PRO A 18 -3.75 -19.68 20.29
C PRO A 18 -4.25 -18.32 19.84
N ALA A 19 -4.60 -17.43 20.78
CA ALA A 19 -5.00 -16.07 20.52
C ALA A 19 -3.80 -15.20 20.24
N GLU A 20 -2.76 -15.28 21.05
CA GLU A 20 -1.54 -14.52 20.81
C GLU A 20 -0.85 -14.96 19.52
N MET A 21 -0.64 -16.28 19.34
CA MET A 21 -0.05 -16.78 18.09
C MET A 21 -0.89 -16.47 16.86
N LEU A 22 -2.22 -16.65 16.91
CA LEU A 22 -3.08 -16.33 15.77
C LEU A 22 -3.12 -14.83 15.48
N ARG A 23 -3.05 -13.98 16.51
CA ARG A 23 -2.95 -12.53 16.36
C ARG A 23 -1.66 -12.15 15.66
N ASP A 24 -0.52 -12.73 16.05
CA ASP A 24 0.77 -12.46 15.42
C ASP A 24 0.80 -12.95 13.96
N HIS A 25 0.28 -14.15 13.69
CA HIS A 25 0.18 -14.67 12.32
C HIS A 25 -0.77 -13.83 11.47
N ARG A 26 -1.91 -13.40 12.03
CA ARG A 26 -2.85 -12.51 11.35
C ARG A 26 -2.18 -11.19 11.00
N ARG A 27 -1.50 -10.56 11.96
CA ARG A 27 -0.78 -9.30 11.74
C ARG A 27 0.31 -9.47 10.67
N ALA A 28 1.11 -10.53 10.77
CA ALA A 28 2.14 -10.83 9.78
C ALA A 28 1.54 -11.01 8.38
N PHE A 29 0.44 -11.75 8.28
CA PHE A 29 -0.27 -11.95 7.02
C PHE A 29 -0.84 -10.65 6.45
N VAL A 30 -1.53 -9.84 7.26
CA VAL A 30 -2.09 -8.55 6.81
C VAL A 30 -0.98 -7.60 6.35
N ARG A 31 0.15 -7.54 7.07
CA ARG A 31 1.32 -6.77 6.66
C ARG A 31 1.94 -7.26 5.36
N GLU A 32 2.06 -8.58 5.17
CA GLU A 32 2.56 -9.16 3.93
C GLU A 32 1.65 -8.81 2.74
N VAL A 33 0.33 -8.97 2.90
CA VAL A 33 -0.65 -8.58 1.88
C VAL A 33 -0.55 -7.09 1.56
N ALA A 34 -0.49 -6.23 2.57
CA ALA A 34 -0.36 -4.79 2.40
C ALA A 34 0.94 -4.41 1.64
N ARG A 35 2.08 -5.01 2.01
CA ARG A 35 3.35 -4.83 1.28
C ARG A 35 3.23 -5.22 -0.19
N GLN A 36 2.67 -6.40 -0.46
CA GLN A 36 2.50 -6.88 -1.84
C GLN A 36 1.58 -5.99 -2.68
N VAL A 37 0.52 -5.45 -2.09
CA VAL A 37 -0.37 -4.49 -2.75
C VAL A 37 0.38 -3.20 -3.07
N LEU A 38 1.18 -2.69 -2.12
CA LEU A 38 1.95 -1.47 -2.30
C LEU A 38 3.04 -1.63 -3.36
N GLU A 39 3.80 -2.72 -3.34
CA GLU A 39 4.82 -3.03 -4.36
C GLU A 39 4.21 -2.98 -5.77
N ARG A 40 3.08 -3.68 -5.97
CA ARG A 40 2.36 -3.70 -7.25
C ARG A 40 1.78 -2.34 -7.62
N THR A 41 1.26 -1.59 -6.64
CA THR A 41 0.75 -0.23 -6.83
C THR A 41 1.85 0.70 -7.32
N ILE A 42 3.02 0.66 -6.67
CA ILE A 42 4.19 1.48 -7.03
C ILE A 42 4.68 1.12 -8.43
N SER A 43 4.81 -0.17 -8.75
CA SER A 43 5.28 -0.63 -10.07
C SER A 43 4.35 -0.28 -11.23
N ARG A 44 3.04 -0.16 -10.97
CA ARG A 44 2.04 0.18 -12.01
C ARG A 44 1.70 1.66 -12.08
N HIS A 45 2.21 2.46 -11.15
CA HIS A 45 1.89 3.88 -11.10
C HIS A 45 2.46 4.61 -12.30
N PRO A 46 1.69 5.29 -13.16
CA PRO A 46 2.17 5.78 -14.43
C PRO A 46 2.76 7.20 -14.37
N VAL A 47 3.13 7.64 -13.17
CA VAL A 47 3.43 9.05 -12.89
C VAL A 47 4.92 9.26 -12.81
N ASP A 48 5.39 10.21 -13.59
CA ASP A 48 6.81 10.34 -13.92
C ASP A 48 7.58 11.22 -12.92
N THR A 49 6.88 12.13 -12.20
CA THR A 49 7.50 13.04 -11.22
C THR A 49 7.75 12.42 -9.84
N ALA A 50 7.48 11.11 -9.69
CA ALA A 50 7.62 10.34 -8.45
C ALA A 50 6.73 10.74 -7.26
N ARG A 51 6.13 11.94 -7.21
CA ARG A 51 5.39 12.46 -6.04
C ARG A 51 4.38 11.46 -5.48
N SER A 52 3.46 10.99 -6.32
CA SER A 52 2.42 10.07 -5.86
C SER A 52 2.97 8.67 -5.51
N ARG A 53 3.98 8.18 -6.24
CA ARG A 53 4.68 6.93 -5.89
C ARG A 53 5.39 7.04 -4.54
N ALA A 54 5.95 8.20 -4.23
CA ALA A 54 6.67 8.44 -2.99
C ALA A 54 5.76 8.32 -1.76
N ALA A 55 4.50 8.76 -1.85
CA ALA A 55 3.51 8.54 -0.78
C ALA A 55 3.25 7.05 -0.52
N TRP A 56 3.12 6.25 -1.58
CA TRP A 56 2.98 4.78 -1.44
C TRP A 56 4.26 4.11 -0.93
N VAL A 57 5.42 4.62 -1.34
CA VAL A 57 6.73 4.15 -0.88
C VAL A 57 6.91 4.37 0.62
N LYS A 58 6.43 5.49 1.17
CA LYS A 58 6.43 5.70 2.62
C LYS A 58 5.70 4.55 3.32
N GLY A 59 4.50 4.21 2.84
CA GLY A 59 3.75 3.10 3.40
C GLY A 59 4.48 1.76 3.30
N LEU A 60 5.17 1.52 2.18
CA LEU A 60 5.93 0.28 1.99
C LEU A 60 7.10 0.18 2.96
N LEU A 61 7.83 1.28 3.17
CA LEU A 61 8.96 1.33 4.09
C LEU A 61 8.53 1.19 5.55
N GLU A 62 7.44 1.84 5.96
CA GLU A 62 6.90 1.73 7.33
C GLU A 62 6.43 0.31 7.65
N LEU A 63 5.96 -0.44 6.65
CA LEU A 63 5.62 -1.86 6.77
C LEU A 63 6.82 -2.82 6.66
N GLY A 64 8.05 -2.28 6.56
CA GLY A 64 9.29 -3.06 6.45
C GLY A 64 9.55 -3.67 5.07
N GLY A 65 8.91 -3.15 4.03
CA GLY A 65 9.12 -3.57 2.64
C GLY A 65 10.38 -2.97 2.03
N THR A 66 10.71 -3.43 0.81
CA THR A 66 11.86 -2.95 0.05
C THR A 66 11.42 -2.14 -1.15
N LEU A 67 12.20 -1.12 -1.51
CA LEU A 67 11.87 -0.25 -2.63
C LEU A 67 11.97 -1.02 -3.95
N PRO A 68 10.90 -1.03 -4.78
CA PRO A 68 10.98 -1.62 -6.11
C PRO A 68 12.02 -0.89 -6.98
N PRO A 69 12.80 -1.61 -7.81
CA PRO A 69 13.70 -0.97 -8.75
C PRO A 69 12.97 0.05 -9.64
N GLY A 70 13.55 1.24 -9.82
CA GLY A 70 12.99 2.26 -10.69
C GLY A 70 11.71 2.93 -10.19
N TRP A 71 11.33 2.76 -8.91
CA TRP A 71 10.10 3.35 -8.34
C TRP A 71 10.02 4.87 -8.54
N GLN A 72 11.14 5.58 -8.59
CA GLN A 72 11.16 7.04 -8.79
C GLN A 72 10.74 7.43 -10.22
N GLY A 73 10.84 6.53 -11.20
CA GLY A 73 10.60 6.87 -12.61
C GLY A 73 11.78 7.58 -13.27
N SER A 74 11.58 7.93 -14.54
CA SER A 74 12.62 8.53 -15.40
C SER A 74 12.85 10.01 -15.12
N ASN A 75 11.82 10.71 -14.66
CA ASN A 75 11.82 12.18 -14.50
C ASN A 75 11.58 12.58 -13.04
N ALA A 76 12.15 11.83 -12.10
CA ALA A 76 11.97 12.07 -10.68
C ALA A 76 12.53 13.44 -10.26
N GLU A 77 11.68 14.25 -9.63
CA GLU A 77 12.09 15.52 -9.03
C GLU A 77 12.25 15.34 -7.53
N GLY A 78 13.43 15.66 -6.98
CA GLY A 78 13.74 15.44 -5.55
C GLY A 78 12.72 16.10 -4.61
N ARG A 79 12.32 17.34 -4.90
CA ARG A 79 11.28 18.05 -4.13
C ARG A 79 9.91 17.35 -4.21
N ALA A 80 9.56 16.84 -5.38
CA ALA A 80 8.30 16.12 -5.56
C ALA A 80 8.30 14.79 -4.79
N VAL A 81 9.44 14.10 -4.72
CA VAL A 81 9.62 12.91 -3.87
C VAL A 81 9.41 13.26 -2.39
N GLU A 82 10.06 14.32 -1.89
CA GLU A 82 9.93 14.76 -0.50
C GLU A 82 8.49 15.14 -0.14
N GLU A 83 7.82 15.90 -0.99
CA GLU A 83 6.40 16.27 -0.84
C GLU A 83 5.50 15.02 -0.80
N GLY A 84 5.78 14.04 -1.66
CA GLY A 84 5.05 12.78 -1.70
C GLY A 84 5.25 11.95 -0.43
N LEU A 85 6.49 11.80 0.04
CA LEU A 85 6.78 11.14 1.32
C LEU A 85 6.06 11.84 2.48
N ALA A 86 6.06 13.17 2.52
CA ALA A 86 5.36 13.92 3.56
C ALA A 86 3.84 13.70 3.55
N ALA A 87 3.27 13.42 2.37
CA ALA A 87 1.83 13.22 2.17
C ALA A 87 1.35 11.76 2.30
N GLY A 88 2.25 10.79 2.48
CA GLY A 88 1.87 9.40 2.76
C GLY A 88 1.55 9.20 4.24
N GLU A 89 0.56 8.39 4.57
CA GLU A 89 0.25 8.00 5.96
C GLU A 89 -0.04 6.50 6.06
N VAL A 90 0.34 5.91 7.20
CA VAL A 90 -0.02 4.54 7.56
C VAL A 90 -0.63 4.56 8.95
N HIS A 91 -1.82 3.96 9.06
CA HIS A 91 -2.48 3.73 10.34
C HIS A 91 -2.66 2.22 10.52
N GLU A 92 -2.05 1.66 11.56
CA GLU A 92 -2.27 0.27 11.94
C GLU A 92 -3.19 0.20 13.16
N PHE A 93 -4.25 -0.59 13.04
CA PHE A 93 -5.17 -0.88 14.13
C PHE A 93 -5.21 -2.38 14.39
N ASP A 94 -5.18 -2.76 15.67
CA ASP A 94 -5.26 -4.16 16.09
C ASP A 94 -5.91 -4.27 17.46
N ASP A 95 -7.07 -4.92 17.53
CA ASP A 95 -7.87 -5.09 18.75
C ASP A 95 -7.93 -6.53 19.28
N GLY A 96 -7.05 -7.41 18.78
CA GLY A 96 -7.00 -8.82 19.15
C GLY A 96 -7.88 -9.72 18.27
N ASP A 97 -9.02 -9.25 17.79
CA ASP A 97 -9.90 -10.02 16.87
C ASP A 97 -9.83 -9.52 15.42
N LEU A 98 -9.40 -8.28 15.24
CA LEU A 98 -9.15 -7.61 13.97
C LEU A 98 -7.69 -7.13 13.89
N THR A 99 -7.12 -7.22 12.70
CA THR A 99 -5.98 -6.38 12.30
C THR A 99 -6.39 -5.63 11.03
N GLU A 100 -6.19 -4.33 11.07
CA GLU A 100 -6.45 -3.39 9.98
C GLU A 100 -5.20 -2.55 9.72
N ILE A 101 -4.88 -2.39 8.45
CA ILE A 101 -3.84 -1.46 7.99
C ILE A 101 -4.51 -0.54 6.99
N GLU A 102 -4.49 0.74 7.29
CA GLU A 102 -4.91 1.83 6.42
C GLU A 102 -3.66 2.49 5.83
N ILE A 103 -3.55 2.53 4.50
CA ILE A 103 -2.49 3.30 3.83
C ILE A 103 -3.14 4.39 3.00
N ILE A 104 -2.74 5.63 3.26
CA ILE A 104 -3.31 6.83 2.65
C ILE A 104 -2.25 7.48 1.77
N ASN A 105 -2.63 7.74 0.52
CA ASN A 105 -1.93 8.68 -0.34
C ASN A 105 -2.65 10.03 -0.35
N GLY A 106 -2.05 11.00 0.34
CA GLY A 106 -2.53 12.37 0.46
C GLY A 106 -2.09 13.30 -0.66
N VAL A 107 -1.36 12.81 -1.68
CA VAL A 107 -0.95 13.64 -2.82
C VAL A 107 -2.19 14.05 -3.62
N PRO A 108 -2.42 15.37 -3.83
CA PRO A 108 -3.50 15.82 -4.69
C PRO A 108 -3.19 15.42 -6.13
N TYR A 109 -4.00 14.52 -6.69
CA TYR A 109 -3.93 14.18 -8.09
C TYR A 109 -4.53 15.34 -8.89
N VAL A 110 -3.66 16.14 -9.50
CA VAL A 110 -4.07 17.14 -10.49
C VAL A 110 -3.93 16.47 -11.84
N GLY A 111 -5.05 16.12 -12.49
CA GLY A 111 -5.09 15.36 -13.75
C GLY A 111 -4.39 16.01 -14.96
N HIS A 112 -3.63 17.09 -14.77
CA HIS A 112 -2.84 17.78 -15.79
C HIS A 112 -1.33 17.86 -15.45
N LEU A 113 -0.89 17.43 -14.26
CA LEU A 113 0.52 17.51 -13.82
C LEU A 113 1.28 16.18 -13.90
N GLU A 114 0.63 15.12 -14.37
CA GLU A 114 1.23 13.81 -14.59
C GLU A 114 1.42 13.63 -16.10
N TYR A 115 2.38 14.38 -16.65
CA TYR A 115 2.71 14.46 -18.08
C TYR A 115 3.13 13.07 -18.60
N GLY A 116 2.18 12.19 -18.91
CA GLY A 116 2.50 10.85 -19.40
C GLY A 116 1.35 9.84 -19.52
N THR A 117 0.22 9.99 -18.80
CA THR A 117 -0.86 8.99 -18.88
C THR A 117 -2.26 9.56 -18.91
N ALA A 118 -2.72 9.85 -20.13
CA ALA A 118 -4.08 10.30 -20.40
C ALA A 118 -5.16 9.21 -20.25
N ASN A 119 -4.88 7.96 -19.81
CA ASN A 119 -5.83 6.84 -20.02
C ASN A 119 -6.02 5.83 -18.88
N ALA A 120 -5.46 6.04 -17.67
CA ALA A 120 -5.73 5.14 -16.54
C ALA A 120 -6.27 5.95 -15.35
N PRO A 121 -7.53 5.73 -14.91
CA PRO A 121 -8.02 6.35 -13.69
C PRO A 121 -7.18 5.91 -12.49
N GLU A 122 -6.89 6.84 -11.58
CA GLU A 122 -6.03 6.67 -10.40
C GLU A 122 -6.33 5.39 -9.60
N PHE A 123 -7.62 5.07 -9.45
CA PHE A 123 -8.10 3.90 -8.71
C PHE A 123 -7.91 2.56 -9.45
N ALA A 124 -7.70 2.57 -10.77
CA ALA A 124 -7.57 1.35 -11.57
C ALA A 124 -6.31 0.55 -11.19
N MET A 125 -5.26 1.23 -10.77
CA MET A 125 -3.99 0.61 -10.41
C MET A 125 -4.08 -0.14 -9.10
N VAL A 126 -4.66 0.49 -8.08
CA VAL A 126 -4.83 -0.13 -6.76
C VAL A 126 -5.85 -1.25 -6.82
N ARG A 127 -6.95 -1.07 -7.59
CA ARG A 127 -7.87 -2.18 -7.87
C ARG A 127 -7.18 -3.34 -8.58
N GLY A 128 -6.32 -3.06 -9.56
CA GLY A 128 -5.55 -4.10 -10.27
C GLY A 128 -4.53 -4.80 -9.37
N ALA A 129 -3.83 -4.06 -8.50
CA ALA A 129 -2.90 -4.61 -7.53
C ALA A 129 -3.62 -5.50 -6.50
N LEU A 130 -4.75 -5.04 -5.96
CA LEU A 130 -5.58 -5.81 -5.04
C LEU A 130 -6.11 -7.09 -5.68
N ALA A 131 -6.66 -7.01 -6.90
CA ALA A 131 -7.19 -8.17 -7.61
C ALA A 131 -6.12 -9.26 -7.85
N GLU A 132 -4.90 -8.85 -8.16
CA GLU A 132 -3.79 -9.79 -8.37
C GLU A 132 -3.32 -10.44 -7.07
N VAL A 133 -3.18 -9.66 -5.99
CA VAL A 133 -2.80 -10.18 -4.67
C VAL A 133 -3.86 -11.16 -4.17
N VAL A 134 -5.13 -10.78 -4.21
CA VAL A 134 -6.24 -11.66 -3.80
C VAL A 134 -6.29 -12.92 -4.66
N GLY A 135 -6.11 -12.79 -5.98
CA GLY A 135 -6.05 -13.94 -6.89
C GLY A 135 -4.86 -14.87 -6.64
N SER A 136 -3.77 -14.39 -6.04
CA SER A 136 -2.61 -15.20 -5.67
C SER A 136 -2.72 -15.91 -4.31
N ILE A 137 -3.72 -15.53 -3.50
CA ILE A 137 -3.99 -16.09 -2.17
C ILE A 137 -5.07 -17.22 -2.22
N SER A 138 -5.77 -17.35 -3.36
CA SER A 138 -6.81 -18.36 -3.60
C SER A 138 -6.25 -19.66 -4.16
#